data_AF-A0A9R0F3T7-F1
#
_entry.id   AF-A0A9R0F3T7-F1
#
_cell.length_a   1.000
_cell.length_b   1.000
_cell.length_c   1.000
_cell.angle_alpha   90.00
_cell.angle_beta   90.00
_cell.angle_gamma   90.00
#
_symmetry.space_group_name_H-M   'P 1'
#
loop_
_entity.id
_entity.type
_entity.pdbx_description
1 polymer ?
#
loop_
_entity_poly.entity_id
_entity_poly.type
_entity_poly.pdbx_seq_one_letter_code
_entity_poly.pdbx_strand_id
1 'polypeptide(L)'
;MIFKTFILVSLIASYVASDSCVTYNFEEGFSDLFGSYGSCNSLPLWRVNDYKSLALTSPHERSTKFITPETNRISCVSSFNFTMNAGGTIEFNIYMEQTDSLDQVYLIAYHMGPDGIDFVVGMEVVKQQAGWNTVKVTLGGPRTFTGYFSIFGNSARSSKVLVDSFRYIPPGVDSNLCQIYG
;
A
#
# COMPACT_ATOMS: atom_id res chain seq x y z
N MET A 1 -2.81 47.90 -44.87
CA MET A 1 -1.64 47.54 -44.03
C MET A 1 -2.05 46.36 -43.17
N ILE A 2 -1.36 45.24 -43.31
CA ILE A 2 -1.71 43.93 -42.73
C ILE A 2 -1.35 43.92 -41.24
N PHE A 3 -2.35 43.71 -40.37
CA PHE A 3 -2.13 43.44 -38.95
C PHE A 3 -1.53 42.04 -38.80
N LYS A 4 -0.26 41.97 -38.35
CA LYS A 4 0.41 40.71 -38.04
C LYS A 4 0.01 40.26 -36.63
N THR A 5 -0.84 39.25 -36.55
CA THR A 5 -1.20 38.60 -35.28
C THR A 5 -0.04 37.73 -34.83
N PHE A 6 0.62 38.09 -33.74
CA PHE A 6 1.60 37.24 -33.07
C PHE A 6 0.85 36.27 -32.16
N ILE A 7 0.75 35.00 -32.55
CA ILE A 7 0.26 33.93 -31.69
C ILE A 7 1.43 33.45 -30.86
N LEU A 8 1.49 33.87 -29.61
CA LEU A 8 2.43 33.35 -28.63
C LEU A 8 1.94 31.97 -28.18
N VAL A 9 2.44 30.92 -28.84
CA VAL A 9 2.25 29.53 -28.40
C VAL A 9 3.07 29.34 -27.14
N SER A 10 2.44 29.57 -25.98
CA SER A 10 2.98 29.19 -24.68
C SER A 10 3.02 27.67 -24.60
N LEU A 11 4.18 27.09 -24.88
CA LEU A 11 4.52 25.70 -24.55
C LEU A 11 4.32 25.53 -23.04
N ILE A 12 3.18 24.95 -22.66
CA ILE A 12 2.98 24.41 -21.32
C ILE A 12 3.93 23.22 -21.25
N ALA A 13 5.14 23.45 -20.75
CA ALA A 13 6.03 22.36 -20.37
C ALA A 13 5.33 21.64 -19.22
N SER A 14 4.62 20.55 -19.55
CA SER A 14 4.12 19.60 -18.57
C SER A 14 5.35 18.97 -17.90
N TYR A 15 5.86 19.60 -16.86
CA TYR A 15 6.75 18.94 -15.92
C TYR A 15 5.93 17.84 -15.26
N VAL A 16 5.96 16.63 -15.80
CA VAL A 16 5.55 15.44 -15.05
C VAL A 16 6.70 15.15 -14.09
N ALA A 17 6.70 15.87 -12.96
CA ALA A 17 7.41 15.41 -11.80
C ALA A 17 6.76 14.10 -11.36
N SER A 18 7.56 13.09 -11.06
CA SER A 18 7.14 11.77 -10.63
C SER A 18 6.56 11.81 -9.19
N ASP A 19 5.49 12.60 -8.99
CA ASP A 19 4.95 13.06 -7.70
C ASP A 19 3.48 12.66 -7.47
N SER A 20 2.98 11.62 -8.15
CA SER A 20 1.59 11.19 -7.99
C SER A 20 1.43 10.23 -6.81
N CYS A 21 0.41 10.46 -5.98
CA CYS A 21 -0.04 9.48 -5.00
C CYS A 21 -0.33 8.13 -5.67
N VAL A 22 -0.12 7.04 -4.95
CA VAL A 22 -0.62 5.72 -5.36
C VAL A 22 -1.65 5.31 -4.32
N THR A 23 -2.86 4.95 -4.74
CA THR A 23 -3.93 4.53 -3.82
C THR A 23 -4.53 3.22 -4.28
N TYR A 24 -4.96 2.39 -3.34
CA TYR A 24 -5.59 1.11 -3.64
C TYR A 24 -6.50 0.65 -2.50
N ASN A 25 -7.67 0.11 -2.85
CA ASN A 25 -8.74 -0.26 -1.91
C ASN A 25 -9.21 -1.71 -2.03
N PHE A 26 -8.49 -2.56 -2.76
CA PHE A 26 -8.77 -4.00 -2.94
C PHE A 26 -10.15 -4.37 -3.53
N GLU A 27 -10.91 -3.41 -4.06
CA GLU A 27 -12.21 -3.68 -4.67
C GLU A 27 -12.08 -4.54 -5.95
N GLU A 28 -11.04 -4.28 -6.75
CA GLU A 28 -10.80 -4.95 -8.04
C GLU A 28 -9.31 -5.10 -8.36
N GLY A 29 -8.95 -6.10 -9.18
CA GLY A 29 -7.59 -6.26 -9.74
C GLY A 29 -6.53 -6.88 -8.81
N PHE A 30 -6.91 -7.40 -7.63
CA PHE A 30 -5.94 -7.94 -6.67
C PHE A 30 -5.09 -9.07 -7.25
N SER A 31 -5.70 -10.02 -7.98
CA SER A 31 -4.99 -11.16 -8.59
C SER A 31 -3.97 -10.76 -9.63
N ASP A 32 -4.13 -9.59 -10.23
CA ASP A 32 -3.35 -9.14 -11.38
C ASP A 32 -2.21 -8.22 -10.94
N LEU A 33 -2.43 -7.48 -9.85
CA LEU A 33 -1.51 -6.46 -9.35
C LEU A 33 -0.67 -6.92 -8.16
N PHE A 34 -1.10 -7.96 -7.44
CA PHE A 34 -0.43 -8.47 -6.25
C PHE A 34 -0.01 -9.92 -6.43
N GLY A 35 1.09 -10.31 -5.78
CA GLY A 35 1.62 -11.66 -5.96
C GLY A 35 2.54 -12.15 -4.85
N SER A 36 3.05 -13.36 -5.05
CA SER A 36 4.02 -14.03 -4.19
C SER A 36 5.40 -13.99 -4.83
N TYR A 37 6.08 -12.84 -4.69
CA TYR A 37 7.44 -12.63 -5.19
C TYR A 37 8.27 -11.85 -4.17
N GLY A 38 9.58 -11.74 -4.41
CA GLY A 38 10.51 -11.12 -3.46
C GLY A 38 10.51 -11.88 -2.13
N SER A 39 10.38 -11.17 -1.02
CA SER A 39 10.34 -11.79 0.31
C SER A 39 9.06 -12.60 0.59
N CYS A 40 8.02 -12.50 -0.25
CA CYS A 40 6.83 -13.34 -0.15
C CYS A 40 6.96 -14.71 -0.84
N ASN A 41 8.08 -14.98 -1.52
CA ASN A 41 8.25 -16.21 -2.28
C ASN A 41 8.00 -17.46 -1.41
N SER A 42 7.24 -18.42 -1.94
CA SER A 42 6.87 -19.68 -1.27
C SER A 42 5.93 -19.54 -0.06
N LEU A 43 5.41 -18.34 0.23
CA LEU A 43 4.39 -18.13 1.25
C LEU A 43 2.99 -18.12 0.63
N PRO A 44 1.97 -18.64 1.35
CA PRO A 44 0.58 -18.53 0.93
C PRO A 44 0.18 -17.07 0.72
N LEU A 45 -0.47 -16.79 -0.40
CA LEU A 45 -0.97 -15.44 -0.70
C LEU A 45 -2.04 -15.03 0.32
N TRP A 46 -2.10 -13.74 0.63
CA TRP A 46 -3.29 -13.17 1.27
C TRP A 46 -4.51 -13.34 0.37
N ARG A 47 -5.71 -13.40 0.96
CA ARG A 47 -6.96 -13.54 0.22
C ARG A 47 -7.81 -12.28 0.33
N VAL A 48 -8.49 -11.95 -0.76
CA VAL A 48 -9.56 -10.95 -0.76
C VAL A 48 -10.81 -11.58 -0.17
N ASN A 49 -11.53 -10.82 0.63
CA ASN A 49 -12.82 -11.22 1.18
C ASN A 49 -13.76 -10.00 1.30
N ASP A 50 -15.06 -10.26 1.43
CA ASP A 50 -16.08 -9.22 1.51
C ASP A 50 -16.42 -8.88 2.97
N TYR A 51 -16.63 -7.59 3.28
CA TYR A 51 -17.11 -7.17 4.59
C TYR A 51 -18.46 -7.80 4.95
N LYS A 52 -19.29 -8.16 3.96
CA LYS A 52 -20.54 -8.89 4.17
C LYS A 52 -20.34 -10.26 4.86
N SER A 53 -19.14 -10.84 4.77
CA SER A 53 -18.80 -12.09 5.43
C SER A 53 -18.39 -11.91 6.91
N LEU A 54 -18.24 -10.67 7.37
CA LEU A 54 -17.83 -10.33 8.73
C LEU A 54 -18.88 -9.45 9.40
N ALA A 55 -19.12 -9.68 10.69
CA ALA A 55 -19.86 -8.73 11.53
C ALA A 55 -18.96 -7.54 11.92
N LEU A 56 -18.49 -6.79 10.91
CA LEU A 56 -17.61 -5.63 11.08
C LEU A 56 -18.01 -4.53 10.09
N THR A 57 -18.15 -3.31 10.58
CA THR A 57 -18.38 -2.13 9.74
C THR A 57 -17.09 -1.77 8.99
N SER A 58 -17.20 -1.58 7.68
CA SER A 58 -16.09 -1.11 6.85
C SER A 58 -15.68 0.32 7.22
N PRO A 59 -14.43 0.72 6.99
CA PRO A 59 -13.95 2.05 7.36
C PRO A 59 -14.50 3.15 6.43
N HIS A 60 -15.10 2.77 5.30
CA HIS A 60 -15.70 3.68 4.33
C HIS A 60 -16.91 3.03 3.65
N GLU A 61 -17.95 3.82 3.32
CA GLU A 61 -19.20 3.31 2.73
C GLU A 61 -19.00 2.62 1.36
N ARG A 62 -17.95 3.02 0.64
CA ARG A 62 -17.54 2.45 -0.65
C ARG A 62 -16.56 1.28 -0.53
N SER A 63 -16.11 0.96 0.68
CA SER A 63 -15.25 -0.19 0.93
C SER A 63 -16.11 -1.42 1.19
N THR A 64 -16.11 -2.35 0.24
CA THR A 64 -16.85 -3.61 0.30
C THR A 64 -15.94 -4.82 0.47
N LYS A 65 -14.64 -4.67 0.17
CA LYS A 65 -13.65 -5.74 0.26
C LYS A 65 -12.45 -5.36 1.12
N PHE A 66 -11.73 -6.38 1.56
CA PHE A 66 -10.46 -6.26 2.27
C PHE A 66 -9.59 -7.47 1.95
N ILE A 67 -8.30 -7.40 2.28
CA ILE A 67 -7.41 -8.57 2.28
C ILE A 67 -7.16 -9.06 3.71
N THR A 68 -7.02 -10.37 3.87
CA THR A 68 -6.75 -11.02 5.18
C THR A 68 -5.75 -12.16 4.99
N PRO A 69 -4.86 -12.42 5.98
CA PRO A 69 -3.93 -13.54 5.86
C PRO A 69 -4.66 -14.87 6.00
N GLU A 70 -3.96 -15.96 5.67
CA GLU A 70 -4.44 -17.29 5.99
C GLU A 70 -4.45 -17.52 7.51
N THR A 71 -5.33 -18.40 7.96
CA THR A 71 -5.47 -18.69 9.39
C THR A 71 -4.46 -19.75 9.82
N ASN A 72 -3.87 -19.58 11.02
CA ASN A 72 -2.92 -20.49 11.65
C ASN A 72 -1.62 -20.75 10.85
N ARG A 73 -1.26 -19.88 9.92
CA ARG A 73 0.04 -19.89 9.22
C ARG A 73 0.36 -18.49 8.73
N ILE A 74 1.65 -18.21 8.54
CA ILE A 74 2.09 -16.95 7.94
C ILE A 74 1.70 -16.90 6.46
N SER A 75 1.08 -15.80 6.05
CA SER A 75 0.78 -15.45 4.66
C SER A 75 1.53 -14.19 4.27
N CYS A 76 1.77 -14.04 2.97
CA CYS A 76 2.45 -12.86 2.44
C CYS A 76 1.85 -12.40 1.12
N VAL A 77 1.88 -11.10 0.87
CA VAL A 77 1.55 -10.53 -0.43
C VAL A 77 2.46 -9.35 -0.75
N SER A 78 3.00 -9.30 -1.96
CA SER A 78 3.78 -8.18 -2.48
C SER A 78 2.92 -7.34 -3.45
N SER A 79 3.06 -6.01 -3.39
CA SER A 79 2.36 -5.07 -4.27
C SER A 79 2.83 -5.17 -5.73
N PHE A 80 2.32 -4.32 -6.61
CA PHE A 80 2.99 -4.02 -7.88
C PHE A 80 4.18 -3.08 -7.61
N ASN A 81 5.03 -2.91 -8.62
CA ASN A 81 6.16 -1.98 -8.56
C ASN A 81 5.69 -0.56 -8.90
N PHE A 82 6.13 0.43 -8.14
CA PHE A 82 5.86 1.83 -8.44
C PHE A 82 7.01 2.73 -7.97
N THR A 83 7.01 3.97 -8.46
CA THR A 83 8.03 4.95 -8.08
C THR A 83 7.76 5.48 -6.68
N MET A 84 8.79 5.44 -5.85
CA MET A 84 8.82 5.96 -4.48
C MET A 84 9.93 6.99 -4.33
N ASN A 85 9.83 7.82 -3.29
CA ASN A 85 10.79 8.85 -2.96
C ASN A 85 11.17 8.72 -1.48
N ALA A 86 12.46 8.92 -1.17
CA ALA A 86 12.90 9.04 0.22
C ALA A 86 12.16 10.20 0.91
N GLY A 87 11.71 9.96 2.14
CA GLY A 87 10.84 10.85 2.90
C GLY A 87 9.35 10.69 2.60
N GLY A 88 8.97 9.91 1.58
CA GLY A 88 7.57 9.53 1.35
C GLY A 88 7.05 8.57 2.42
N THR A 89 5.73 8.37 2.45
CA THR A 89 5.07 7.49 3.42
C THR A 89 4.07 6.57 2.73
N ILE A 90 4.07 5.29 3.10
CA ILE A 90 2.99 4.36 2.77
C ILE A 90 2.10 4.21 3.99
N GLU A 91 0.82 4.55 3.85
CA GLU A 91 -0.18 4.42 4.91
C GLU A 91 -1.09 3.24 4.60
N PHE A 92 -1.30 2.37 5.58
CA PHE A 92 -2.17 1.20 5.50
C PHE A 92 -3.32 1.33 6.49
N ASN A 93 -4.55 1.10 6.04
CA ASN A 93 -5.71 1.01 6.94
C ASN A 93 -5.89 -0.45 7.34
N ILE A 94 -5.63 -0.72 8.62
CA ILE A 94 -5.55 -2.08 9.17
C ILE A 94 -6.54 -2.20 10.31
N TYR A 95 -7.28 -3.30 10.35
CA TYR A 95 -8.06 -3.70 11.52
C TYR A 95 -7.43 -4.95 12.14
N MET A 96 -7.27 -4.91 13.46
CA MET A 96 -6.85 -6.07 14.24
C MET A 96 -7.77 -6.29 15.44
N GLU A 97 -8.16 -7.53 15.65
CA GLU A 97 -8.82 -8.03 16.86
C GLU A 97 -8.13 -9.34 17.20
N GLN A 98 -7.13 -9.25 18.07
CA GLN A 98 -6.20 -10.33 18.36
C GLN A 98 -6.73 -11.23 19.46
N THR A 99 -6.58 -12.54 19.27
CA THR A 99 -6.85 -13.56 20.28
C THR A 99 -5.62 -14.41 20.59
N ASP A 100 -4.54 -14.25 19.80
CA ASP A 100 -3.27 -14.96 19.98
C ASP A 100 -2.09 -13.96 19.96
N SER A 101 -1.07 -14.22 20.78
CA SER A 101 0.15 -13.41 20.85
C SER A 101 0.99 -13.41 19.57
N LEU A 102 0.78 -14.38 18.68
CA LEU A 102 1.44 -14.50 17.38
C LEU A 102 0.68 -13.78 16.27
N ASP A 103 -0.47 -13.17 16.56
CA ASP A 103 -1.18 -12.32 15.62
C ASP A 103 -0.33 -11.07 15.38
N GLN A 104 0.07 -10.83 14.13
CA GLN A 104 0.85 -9.65 13.78
C GLN A 104 0.86 -9.42 12.26
N VAL A 105 1.08 -8.17 11.89
CA VAL A 105 1.29 -7.76 10.49
C VAL A 105 2.66 -7.09 10.38
N TYR A 106 3.51 -7.57 9.47
CA TYR A 106 4.73 -6.86 9.09
C TYR A 106 4.52 -6.17 7.76
N LEU A 107 4.83 -4.88 7.72
CA LEU A 107 4.80 -4.05 6.53
C LEU A 107 6.24 -3.74 6.18
N ILE A 108 6.71 -4.19 5.03
CA ILE A 108 8.11 -4.00 4.61
C ILE A 108 8.14 -3.39 3.22
N ALA A 109 8.77 -2.23 3.08
CA ALA A 109 8.97 -1.56 1.81
C ALA A 109 10.40 -1.80 1.30
N TYR A 110 10.52 -2.05 0.00
CA TYR A 110 11.76 -2.41 -0.67
C TYR A 110 12.09 -1.44 -1.80
N HIS A 111 13.36 -1.11 -1.94
CA HIS A 111 13.95 -0.53 -3.14
C HIS A 111 14.55 -1.66 -3.98
N MET A 112 14.12 -1.76 -5.24
CA MET A 112 14.69 -2.69 -6.21
C MET A 112 16.06 -2.19 -6.71
N GLY A 113 17.14 -2.81 -6.23
CA GLY A 113 18.50 -2.43 -6.58
C GLY A 113 18.92 -2.85 -8.00
N PRO A 114 19.99 -2.24 -8.53
CA PRO A 114 20.44 -2.45 -9.91
C PRO A 114 20.91 -3.89 -10.20
N ASP A 115 21.32 -4.64 -9.19
CA ASP A 115 21.81 -6.03 -9.33
C ASP A 115 20.74 -7.08 -9.00
N GLY A 116 19.45 -6.69 -8.96
CA GLY A 116 18.36 -7.55 -8.53
C GLY A 116 18.36 -7.85 -7.02
N ILE A 117 19.14 -7.10 -6.25
CA ILE A 117 19.14 -7.15 -4.79
C ILE A 117 18.18 -6.09 -4.27
N ASP A 118 17.16 -6.52 -3.54
CA ASP A 118 16.20 -5.63 -2.91
C ASP A 118 16.70 -5.14 -1.55
N PHE A 119 16.59 -3.83 -1.30
CA PHE A 119 16.98 -3.20 -0.04
C PHE A 119 15.75 -2.79 0.76
N VAL A 120 15.69 -3.15 2.05
CA VAL A 120 14.64 -2.65 2.95
C VAL A 120 14.82 -1.14 3.13
N VAL A 121 13.80 -0.37 2.76
CA VAL A 121 13.78 1.10 2.90
C VAL A 121 12.75 1.58 3.92
N GLY A 122 11.88 0.71 4.41
CA GLY A 122 10.95 1.01 5.49
C GLY A 122 10.36 -0.28 6.07
N MET A 123 10.09 -0.28 7.37
CA MET A 123 9.47 -1.42 8.03
C MET A 123 8.62 -0.95 9.20
N GLU A 124 7.44 -1.53 9.34
CA GLU A 124 6.60 -1.41 10.55
C GLU A 124 6.05 -2.76 10.96
N VAL A 125 5.78 -2.90 12.26
CA VAL A 125 5.18 -4.10 12.84
C VAL A 125 3.94 -3.73 13.63
N VAL A 126 2.81 -4.28 13.21
CA VAL A 126 1.52 -4.12 13.88
C VAL A 126 1.30 -5.30 14.80
N LYS A 127 1.33 -5.03 16.10
CA LYS A 127 1.08 -5.98 17.19
C LYS A 127 0.26 -5.30 18.27
N GLN A 128 -0.56 -6.05 19.00
CA GLN A 128 -1.27 -5.57 20.19
C GLN A 128 -2.15 -4.35 19.92
N GLN A 129 -2.73 -4.26 18.71
CA GLN A 129 -3.71 -3.24 18.35
C GLN A 129 -5.10 -3.84 18.27
N ALA A 130 -6.08 -3.10 18.78
CA ALA A 130 -7.49 -3.43 18.70
C ALA A 130 -8.22 -2.37 17.88
N GLY A 131 -9.02 -2.80 16.91
CA GLY A 131 -9.79 -1.93 16.05
C GLY A 131 -9.03 -1.40 14.84
N TRP A 132 -9.61 -0.37 14.23
CA TRP A 132 -9.10 0.32 13.04
C TRP A 132 -7.93 1.25 13.37
N ASN A 133 -6.84 1.13 12.61
CA ASN A 133 -5.69 2.02 12.71
C ASN A 133 -5.08 2.28 11.32
N THR A 134 -4.58 3.50 11.13
CA THR A 134 -3.74 3.84 9.97
C THR A 134 -2.27 3.71 10.36
N VAL A 135 -1.59 2.72 9.80
CA VAL A 135 -0.18 2.44 10.08
C VAL A 135 0.69 3.07 8.99
N LYS A 136 1.73 3.80 9.39
CA LYS A 136 2.57 4.58 8.47
C LYS A 136 3.96 3.98 8.37
N VAL A 137 4.40 3.64 7.16
CA VAL A 137 5.77 3.24 6.86
C VAL A 137 6.48 4.41 6.17
N THR A 138 7.41 5.05 6.88
CA THR A 138 8.25 6.11 6.30
C THR A 138 9.38 5.50 5.48
N LEU A 139 9.60 6.04 4.28
CA LEU A 139 10.57 5.51 3.33
C LEU A 139 11.92 6.22 3.42
N GLY A 140 12.98 5.45 3.61
CA GLY A 140 14.36 5.87 3.40
C GLY A 140 14.85 5.59 1.97
N GLY A 141 16.16 5.50 1.80
CA GLY A 141 16.80 5.12 0.54
C GLY A 141 17.19 6.31 -0.36
N PRO A 142 17.43 6.07 -1.67
CA PRO A 142 17.77 7.11 -2.64
C PRO A 142 16.64 8.12 -2.81
N ARG A 143 16.93 9.28 -3.42
CA ARG A 143 15.95 10.35 -3.63
C ARG A 143 14.67 9.86 -4.32
N THR A 144 14.82 9.08 -5.39
CA THR A 144 13.74 8.47 -6.15
C THR A 144 14.19 7.08 -6.57
N PHE A 145 13.32 6.09 -6.42
CA PHE A 145 13.62 4.71 -6.76
C PHE A 145 12.34 3.95 -7.11
N THR A 146 12.49 2.87 -7.87
CA THR A 146 11.40 1.91 -8.07
C THR A 146 11.39 0.94 -6.90
N GLY A 147 10.22 0.74 -6.30
CA GLY A 147 10.06 -0.14 -5.16
C GLY A 147 8.72 -0.86 -5.16
N TYR A 148 8.57 -1.73 -4.18
CA TYR A 148 7.33 -2.42 -3.85
C TYR A 148 7.27 -2.60 -2.33
N PHE A 149 6.12 -3.02 -1.80
CA PHE A 149 6.04 -3.44 -0.40
C PHE A 149 5.51 -4.87 -0.31
N SER A 150 5.84 -5.55 0.78
CA SER A 150 5.28 -6.83 1.18
C SER A 150 4.55 -6.70 2.51
N ILE A 151 3.41 -7.37 2.60
CA ILE A 151 2.61 -7.50 3.82
C ILE A 151 2.71 -8.95 4.26
N PHE A 152 3.33 -9.21 5.42
CA PHE A 152 3.30 -10.51 6.07
C PHE A 152 2.24 -10.47 7.16
N GLY A 153 1.47 -11.54 7.30
CA GLY A 153 0.43 -11.62 8.32
C GLY A 153 0.31 -13.01 8.89
N ASN A 154 0.05 -13.07 10.18
CA ASN A 154 -0.42 -14.26 10.86
C ASN A 154 -1.71 -13.92 11.61
N SER A 155 -2.69 -14.80 11.54
CA SER A 155 -3.95 -14.66 12.26
C SER A 155 -4.39 -16.02 12.79
N ALA A 156 -4.61 -16.11 14.10
CA ALA A 156 -5.32 -17.23 14.68
C ALA A 156 -6.77 -17.29 14.16
N ARG A 157 -7.38 -18.46 14.23
CA ARG A 157 -8.74 -18.71 13.72
C ARG A 157 -9.81 -17.78 14.33
N SER A 158 -9.65 -17.42 15.61
CA SER A 158 -10.58 -16.55 16.33
C SER A 158 -10.23 -15.07 16.24
N SER A 159 -9.12 -14.73 15.58
CA SER A 159 -8.68 -13.36 15.39
C SER A 159 -9.21 -12.78 14.09
N LYS A 160 -9.32 -11.46 14.04
CA LYS A 160 -9.55 -10.73 12.78
C LYS A 160 -8.31 -9.89 12.50
N VAL A 161 -7.68 -10.16 11.36
CA VAL A 161 -6.58 -9.35 10.85
C VAL A 161 -6.89 -9.04 9.40
N LEU A 162 -7.01 -7.76 9.05
CA LEU A 162 -7.30 -7.36 7.69
C LEU A 162 -6.67 -6.02 7.33
N VAL A 163 -6.38 -5.86 6.05
CA VAL A 163 -5.97 -4.59 5.44
C VAL A 163 -7.05 -4.19 4.45
N ASP A 164 -7.60 -3.01 4.66
CA ASP A 164 -8.70 -2.45 3.88
C ASP A 164 -8.21 -1.70 2.65
N SER A 165 -7.09 -0.98 2.79
CA SER A 165 -6.59 -0.10 1.76
C SER A 165 -5.16 0.35 2.08
N PHE A 166 -4.46 0.84 1.07
CA PHE A 166 -3.21 1.56 1.26
C PHE A 166 -3.14 2.81 0.37
N ARG A 167 -2.30 3.75 0.79
CA ARG A 167 -1.86 4.85 -0.06
C ARG A 167 -0.38 5.17 0.13
N TYR A 168 0.29 5.51 -0.95
CA TYR A 168 1.60 6.15 -0.94
C TYR A 168 1.42 7.66 -1.11
N ILE A 169 2.08 8.42 -0.24
CA ILE A 169 2.13 9.87 -0.22
C ILE A 169 3.60 10.29 -0.45
N PRO A 170 3.91 10.94 -1.58
CA PRO A 170 5.25 11.48 -1.83
C PRO A 170 5.63 12.56 -0.79
N PRO A 171 6.93 12.78 -0.55
CA PRO A 171 7.39 13.80 0.39
C PRO A 171 6.91 15.19 -0.02
N GLY A 172 6.35 15.94 0.94
CA GLY A 172 5.87 17.30 0.71
C GLY A 172 4.50 17.42 0.04
N VAL A 173 3.87 16.31 -0.35
CA VAL A 173 2.49 16.30 -0.88
C VAL A 173 1.49 16.34 0.29
N ASP A 174 0.46 17.17 0.17
CA ASP A 174 -0.66 17.18 1.13
C ASP A 174 -1.42 15.86 1.06
N SER A 175 -1.51 15.16 2.20
CA SER A 175 -2.23 13.89 2.34
C SER A 175 -3.71 13.97 1.94
N ASN A 176 -4.33 15.16 1.97
CA ASN A 176 -5.71 15.36 1.53
C ASN A 176 -5.88 15.23 0.01
N LEU A 177 -4.80 15.33 -0.76
CA LEU A 177 -4.82 15.10 -2.21
C LEU A 177 -4.71 13.60 -2.56
N CYS A 178 -4.25 12.78 -1.62
CA CYS A 178 -4.11 11.33 -1.78
C CYS A 178 -5.34 10.59 -1.21
N GLN A 179 -6.52 10.81 -1.78
CA GLN A 179 -7.75 10.14 -1.34
C GLN A 179 -7.86 8.71 -1.89
N ILE A 180 -8.20 7.76 -1.01
CA ILE A 180 -8.41 6.35 -1.39
C ILE A 180 -9.80 6.16 -1.99
N TYR A 181 -10.81 6.81 -1.39
CA TYR A 181 -12.19 6.79 -1.83
C TYR A 181 -12.57 8.21 -2.26
N GLY A 182 -12.67 8.43 -3.57
CA GLY A 182 -13.06 9.70 -4.19
C GLY A 182 -14.38 9.57 -4.94
#